data_AF-A0A832WKG7-F1
#
_entry.id   AF-A0A832WKG7-F1
#
_cell.length_a   1.000
_cell.length_b   1.000
_cell.length_c   1.000
_cell.angle_alpha   90.00
_cell.angle_beta   90.00
_cell.angle_gamma   90.00
#
_symmetry.space_group_name_H-M   'P 1'
#
loop_
_entity.id
_entity.type
_entity.pdbx_description
1 polymer ?
#
loop_
_entity_poly.entity_id
_entity_poly.type
_entity_poly.pdbx_seq_one_letter_code
_entity_poly.pdbx_strand_id
1 'polypeptide(L)'
;MLEIFSFMFFTGGGLVMLFIAAFSITWAQRIAAILGAIGYGLLGFLVVESMSMDIRRKRKAADKNIILGMTLGSFALNYYALASYLRDYVAPLLLVGPGLLLGLWIFLKGK
;
A
#
# COMPACT_ATOMS: atom_id res chain seq x y z
N MET A 1 7.77 -14.04 7.94
CA MET A 1 6.79 -13.47 8.92
C MET A 1 6.49 -12.02 8.61
N LEU A 2 7.50 -11.16 8.46
CA LEU A 2 7.28 -9.76 8.04
C LEU A 2 6.59 -9.66 6.68
N GLU A 3 6.85 -10.58 5.75
CA GLU A 3 6.15 -10.60 4.47
C GLU A 3 4.64 -10.81 4.66
N ILE A 4 4.21 -11.66 5.61
CA ILE A 4 2.79 -11.97 5.86
C ILE A 4 2.09 -10.74 6.42
N PHE A 5 2.75 -10.02 7.33
CA PHE A 5 2.26 -8.73 7.81
C PHE A 5 2.16 -7.72 6.67
N SER A 6 3.19 -7.59 5.82
CA SER A 6 3.14 -6.73 4.64
C SER A 6 1.94 -7.05 3.74
N PHE A 7 1.70 -8.33 3.46
CA PHE A 7 0.53 -8.75 2.71
C PHE A 7 -0.77 -8.33 3.38
N MET A 8 -0.94 -8.61 4.68
CA MET A 8 -2.13 -8.25 5.44
C MET A 8 -2.39 -6.74 5.46
N PHE A 9 -1.36 -5.93 5.68
CA PHE A 9 -1.49 -4.47 5.72
C PHE A 9 -1.77 -3.86 4.35
N PHE A 10 -1.09 -4.33 3.29
CA PHE A 10 -1.35 -3.82 1.93
C PHE A 10 -2.73 -4.27 1.42
N THR A 11 -3.08 -5.55 1.51
CA THR A 11 -4.39 -6.02 1.04
C THR A 11 -5.53 -5.51 1.92
N GLY A 12 -5.37 -5.52 3.24
CA GLY A 12 -6.34 -4.95 4.19
C GLY A 12 -6.55 -3.46 3.96
N GLY A 13 -5.47 -2.68 3.83
CA GLY A 13 -5.56 -1.27 3.48
C GLY A 13 -6.23 -1.04 2.12
N GLY A 14 -5.93 -1.88 1.12
CA GLY A 14 -6.57 -1.83 -0.18
C GLY A 14 -8.09 -2.08 -0.12
N LEU A 15 -8.54 -3.04 0.70
CA LEU A 15 -9.97 -3.27 0.92
C LEU A 15 -10.66 -2.09 1.59
N VAL A 16 -10.01 -1.45 2.58
CA VAL A 16 -10.53 -0.23 3.21
C VAL A 16 -10.65 0.90 2.18
N MET A 17 -9.70 1.03 1.25
CA MET A 17 -9.81 2.00 0.17
C MET A 17 -10.96 1.69 -0.79
N LEU A 18 -11.19 0.43 -1.14
CA LEU A 18 -12.34 0.05 -1.97
C LEU A 18 -13.66 0.38 -1.27
N PHE A 19 -13.73 0.18 0.05
CA PHE A 19 -14.87 0.62 0.85
C PHE A 19 -15.06 2.14 0.74
N ILE A 20 -14.02 2.95 0.95
CA ILE A 20 -14.11 4.41 0.81
C ILE A 20 -14.47 4.83 -0.62
N ALA A 21 -13.95 4.14 -1.64
CA ALA A 21 -14.31 4.40 -3.03
C ALA A 21 -15.80 4.16 -3.30
N ALA A 22 -16.39 3.13 -2.70
CA ALA A 22 -17.81 2.82 -2.83
C ALA A 22 -18.71 3.84 -2.11
N PHE A 23 -18.30 4.30 -0.91
CA PHE A 23 -19.17 5.06 -0.01
C PHE A 23 -18.83 6.55 0.13
N SER A 24 -17.78 7.06 -0.52
CA SER A 24 -17.44 8.48 -0.46
C SER A 24 -18.39 9.37 -1.27
N ILE A 25 -18.57 10.60 -0.79
CA ILE A 25 -19.51 11.58 -1.33
C ILE A 25 -18.88 12.37 -2.49
N THR A 26 -17.57 12.64 -2.41
CA THR A 26 -16.87 13.47 -3.40
C THR A 26 -16.13 12.61 -4.43
N TRP A 27 -16.14 13.06 -5.69
CA TRP A 27 -15.39 12.39 -6.77
C TRP A 27 -13.88 12.31 -6.50
N ALA A 28 -13.32 13.35 -5.89
CA ALA A 28 -11.90 13.38 -5.54
C ALA A 28 -11.51 12.26 -4.55
N GLN A 29 -12.34 12.02 -3.53
CA GLN A 29 -12.12 10.91 -2.59
C GLN A 29 -12.22 9.55 -3.27
N ARG A 30 -13.21 9.36 -4.15
CA ARG A 30 -13.39 8.12 -4.91
C ARG A 30 -12.17 7.79 -5.76
N ILE A 31 -11.70 8.75 -6.55
CA ILE A 31 -10.56 8.55 -7.45
C ILE A 31 -9.29 8.28 -6.63
N ALA A 32 -9.04 9.07 -5.58
CA ALA A 32 -7.89 8.85 -4.70
C ALA A 32 -7.92 7.47 -4.03
N ALA A 33 -9.09 7.04 -3.56
CA ALA A 33 -9.28 5.73 -2.95
C ALA A 33 -9.12 4.59 -3.97
N ILE A 34 -9.64 4.70 -5.18
CA ILE A 34 -9.45 3.70 -6.25
C ILE A 34 -7.97 3.56 -6.59
N LEU A 35 -7.28 4.68 -6.82
CA LEU A 35 -5.84 4.65 -7.13
C LEU A 35 -5.04 4.11 -5.94
N GLY A 36 -5.41 4.49 -4.72
CA GLY A 36 -4.83 3.96 -3.49
C GLY A 36 -5.01 2.45 -3.34
N ALA A 37 -6.21 1.94 -3.63
CA ALA A 37 -6.54 0.51 -3.59
C ALA A 37 -5.74 -0.28 -4.63
N ILE A 38 -5.62 0.24 -5.86
CA ILE A 38 -4.80 -0.37 -6.92
C ILE A 38 -3.35 -0.41 -6.47
N GLY A 39 -2.82 0.69 -5.96
CA GLY A 39 -1.44 0.78 -5.48
C GLY A 39 -1.14 -0.23 -4.37
N TYR A 40 -2.02 -0.34 -3.38
CA TYR A 40 -1.90 -1.31 -2.29
C TYR A 40 -2.12 -2.76 -2.76
N GLY A 41 -3.02 -3.00 -3.70
CA GLY A 41 -3.21 -4.31 -4.32
C GLY A 41 -1.97 -4.79 -5.07
N LEU A 42 -1.33 -3.90 -5.85
CA LEU A 42 -0.08 -4.20 -6.56
C LEU A 42 1.07 -4.48 -5.58
N LEU A 43 1.21 -3.68 -4.52
CA LEU A 43 2.21 -3.93 -3.47
C LEU A 43 1.97 -5.26 -2.75
N GLY A 44 0.70 -5.58 -2.44
CA GLY A 44 0.32 -6.87 -1.87
C GLY A 44 0.69 -8.05 -2.79
N PHE A 45 0.42 -7.92 -4.09
CA PHE A 45 0.77 -8.96 -5.07
C PHE A 45 2.29 -9.15 -5.19
N LEU A 46 3.06 -8.06 -5.25
CA LEU A 46 4.53 -8.11 -5.27
C LEU A 46 5.11 -8.79 -4.02
N VAL A 47 4.51 -8.56 -2.86
CA VAL A 47 4.89 -9.23 -1.61
C VAL A 47 4.59 -10.73 -1.68
N VAL A 48 3.42 -11.13 -2.21
CA VAL A 48 3.09 -12.56 -2.39
C VAL A 48 4.00 -13.24 -3.40
N GLU A 49 4.30 -12.59 -4.54
CA GLU A 49 5.26 -13.10 -5.52
C GLU A 49 6.64 -13.33 -4.87
N SER A 50 7.04 -12.45 -3.95
CA SER A 50 8.28 -12.62 -3.19
C SER A 50 8.27 -13.79 -2.18
N MET A 51 7.08 -14.23 -1.72
CA MET A 51 6.93 -15.40 -0.85
C MET A 51 6.81 -16.72 -1.61
N SER A 52 6.09 -16.72 -2.74
CA SER A 52 5.73 -17.94 -3.47
C SER A 52 6.87 -18.50 -4.32
N MET A 53 7.86 -17.66 -4.64
CA MET A 53 8.98 -18.04 -5.48
C MET A 53 10.31 -18.07 -4.70
N ASP A 54 10.64 -19.25 -4.16
CA ASP A 54 12.04 -19.62 -3.83
C ASP A 54 12.91 -19.75 -5.12
N ILE A 55 12.28 -19.63 -6.29
CA ILE A 55 12.90 -19.78 -7.60
C ILE A 55 13.08 -18.40 -8.24
N ARG A 56 14.35 -18.00 -8.42
CA ARG A 56 14.86 -16.80 -9.13
C ARG A 56 15.08 -15.55 -8.27
N ARG A 57 16.14 -15.64 -7.46
CA ARG A 57 17.07 -14.54 -7.10
C ARG A 57 17.45 -13.56 -8.24
N LYS A 58 17.15 -13.84 -9.51
CA LYS A 58 17.53 -13.03 -10.69
C LYS A 58 16.51 -11.94 -11.11
N ARG A 59 15.26 -11.98 -10.63
CA ARG A 59 14.28 -10.89 -10.89
C ARG A 59 14.26 -9.82 -9.78
N LYS A 60 15.11 -9.97 -8.76
CA LYS A 60 15.23 -9.18 -7.50
C LYS A 60 15.52 -7.69 -7.64
N ALA A 61 15.57 -7.17 -8.86
CA ALA A 61 15.68 -5.75 -9.15
C ALA A 61 14.50 -5.30 -10.01
N ALA A 62 13.26 -5.69 -9.68
CA ALA A 62 12.17 -4.75 -9.89
C ALA A 62 12.63 -3.47 -9.18
N ASP A 63 12.93 -2.42 -9.96
CA ASP A 63 13.72 -1.28 -9.53
C ASP A 63 13.27 -0.87 -8.12
N LYS A 64 14.17 -0.96 -7.14
CA LYS A 64 13.83 -0.69 -5.73
C LYS A 64 13.18 0.70 -5.59
N ASN A 65 13.56 1.60 -6.48
CA ASN A 65 12.98 2.93 -6.65
C ASN A 65 11.51 2.89 -7.10
N ILE A 66 11.11 1.93 -7.92
CA ILE A 66 9.71 1.68 -8.30
C ILE A 66 8.92 1.21 -7.07
N ILE A 67 9.42 0.24 -6.29
CA ILE A 67 8.71 -0.23 -5.09
C ILE A 67 8.56 0.91 -4.07
N LEU A 68 9.62 1.69 -3.86
CA LEU A 68 9.58 2.86 -2.98
C LEU A 68 8.62 3.93 -3.50
N GLY A 69 8.69 4.26 -4.79
CA GLY A 69 7.80 5.23 -5.44
C GLY A 69 6.33 4.80 -5.37
N MET A 70 6.05 3.53 -5.63
CA MET A 70 4.71 2.95 -5.47
C MET A 70 4.26 2.98 -4.02
N THR A 71 5.13 2.67 -3.05
CA THR A 71 4.79 2.73 -1.63
C THR A 71 4.44 4.16 -1.22
N LEU A 72 5.28 5.13 -1.55
CA LEU A 72 5.05 6.54 -1.19
C LEU A 72 3.82 7.12 -1.89
N GLY A 73 3.68 6.86 -3.20
CA GLY A 73 2.53 7.32 -3.97
C GLY A 73 1.23 6.71 -3.48
N SER A 74 1.23 5.39 -3.23
CA SER A 74 0.07 4.71 -2.68
C SER A 74 -0.24 5.22 -1.27
N PHE A 75 0.76 5.33 -0.40
CA PHE A 75 0.56 5.86 0.96
C PHE A 75 -0.05 7.26 0.93
N ALA A 76 0.46 8.18 0.09
CA ALA A 76 -0.07 9.54 -0.01
C ALA A 76 -1.54 9.56 -0.46
N LEU A 77 -1.88 8.75 -1.48
CA LEU A 77 -3.25 8.63 -1.98
C LEU A 77 -4.20 8.01 -0.95
N ASN A 78 -3.76 6.93 -0.30
CA ASN A 78 -4.51 6.25 0.77
C ASN A 78 -4.73 7.19 1.96
N TYR A 79 -3.67 7.87 2.41
CA TYR A 79 -3.72 8.83 3.51
C TYR A 79 -4.67 9.98 3.21
N TYR A 80 -4.56 10.58 2.02
CA TYR A 80 -5.45 11.66 1.60
C TYR A 80 -6.91 11.20 1.53
N ALA A 81 -7.18 10.04 0.93
CA ALA A 81 -8.53 9.50 0.82
C ALA A 81 -9.14 9.27 2.21
N LEU A 82 -8.40 8.63 3.12
CA LEU A 82 -8.87 8.34 4.47
C LEU A 82 -9.02 9.61 5.32
N ALA A 83 -8.06 10.53 5.25
CA ALA A 83 -8.09 11.78 6.01
C ALA A 83 -9.24 12.67 5.57
N SER A 84 -9.46 12.76 4.26
CA SER A 84 -10.58 13.52 3.69
C SER A 84 -11.93 12.87 4.04
N TYR A 85 -12.01 11.54 4.03
CA TYR A 85 -13.24 10.81 4.35
C TYR A 85 -13.61 10.89 5.84
N LEU A 86 -12.65 10.66 6.74
CA LEU A 86 -12.86 10.67 8.18
C LEU A 86 -12.84 12.07 8.80
N ARG A 87 -12.33 13.08 8.07
CA ARG A 87 -12.03 14.42 8.59
C ARG A 87 -11.10 14.38 9.80
N ASP A 88 -10.18 13.41 9.82
CA ASP A 88 -9.19 13.18 10.88
C ASP A 88 -7.84 12.85 10.23
N TYR A 89 -6.75 13.34 10.82
CA TYR A 89 -5.38 13.16 10.34
C TYR A 89 -4.62 12.04 11.07
N VAL A 90 -5.10 11.63 12.26
CA VAL A 90 -4.43 10.64 13.12
C VAL A 90 -4.85 9.22 12.75
N ALA A 91 -6.15 8.96 12.61
CA ALA A 91 -6.66 7.64 12.25
C ALA A 91 -6.07 7.09 10.93
N PRO A 92 -5.94 7.89 9.84
CA PRO A 92 -5.25 7.45 8.62
C PRO A 92 -3.80 7.03 8.85
N LEU A 93 -3.08 7.73 9.72
CA LEU A 93 -1.68 7.42 10.00
C LEU A 93 -1.54 6.06 10.70
N LEU A 94 -2.46 5.74 11.62
CA LEU A 94 -2.45 4.47 12.34
C LEU A 94 -2.84 3.28 11.43
N LEU A 95 -3.81 3.48 10.54
CA LEU A 95 -4.31 2.42 9.65
C LEU A 95 -3.36 2.15 8.48
N VAL A 96 -2.79 3.21 7.90
CA VAL A 96 -2.06 3.15 6.63
C VAL A 96 -0.54 3.25 6.84
N GLY A 97 -0.11 3.84 7.96
CA GLY A 97 1.30 4.02 8.34
C GLY A 97 2.11 2.73 8.52
N PRO A 98 1.56 1.64 9.11
CA PRO A 98 2.27 0.36 9.14
C PRO A 98 2.66 -0.14 7.75
N GLY A 99 1.80 0.07 6.74
CA GLY A 99 2.11 -0.26 5.33
C GLY A 99 3.29 0.54 4.78
N LEU A 100 3.38 1.84 5.12
CA LEU A 100 4.52 2.69 4.75
C LEU A 100 5.82 2.20 5.39
N LEU A 101 5.80 1.91 6.69
CA LEU A 101 6.97 1.40 7.41
C LEU A 101 7.47 0.07 6.81
N LEU A 102 6.54 -0.80 6.42
CA LEU A 102 6.86 -2.08 5.78
C LEU A 102 7.45 -1.88 4.37
N GLY A 103 6.90 -0.97 3.56
CA GLY A 103 7.48 -0.67 2.24
C GLY A 103 8.87 -0.03 2.33
N LEU A 104 9.10 0.86 3.31
CA LEU A 104 10.42 1.42 3.61
C LEU A 104 11.39 0.32 4.10
N TRP A 105 10.92 -0.60 4.94
CA TRP A 105 11.74 -1.73 5.40
C TRP A 105 12.16 -2.63 4.25
N ILE A 106 11.25 -2.95 3.32
CA ILE A 106 11.54 -3.75 2.13
C ILE A 106 12.61 -3.06 1.26
N PHE A 107 12.53 -1.74 1.11
CA PHE A 107 13.55 -0.95 0.43
C PHE A 107 14.92 -1.03 1.12
N LEU A 108 14.97 -0.86 2.45
CA LEU A 108 16.21 -0.87 3.24
C LEU A 108 16.87 -2.25 3.31
N LYS A 109 16.10 -3.32 3.50
CA LYS A 109 16.60 -4.71 3.56
C LYS A 109 17.19 -5.20 2.24
N GLY A 110 16.93 -4.48 1.13
CA GLY A 110 17.51 -4.77 -0.17
C GLY A 110 18.97 -4.32 -0.35
N LYS A 111 19.54 -3.50 0.54
CA LYS A 111 20.98 -3.18 0.57
C LYS A 111 21.80 -4.35 1.11
#